data_AF-A0A4P1RNB9-F1
#
_entry.id   AF-A0A4P1RNB9-F1
#
_cell.length_a   1.000
_cell.length_b   1.000
_cell.length_c   1.000
_cell.angle_alpha   90.00
_cell.angle_beta   90.00
_cell.angle_gamma   90.00
#
_symmetry.space_group_name_H-M   'P 1'
#
loop_
_entity.id
_entity.type
_entity.pdbx_description
1 polymer ?
#
loop_
_entity_poly.entity_id
_entity_poly.type
_entity_poly.pdbx_seq_one_letter_code
_entity_poly.pdbx_strand_id
1 'polypeptide(L)'
;MAIKKIELLKWFASNEEMMEVLTAVATDLGDVIEDVNSLVVIPLKGAMTNEVFQINWPTKSDGHLRRVLVRLYGEGVEVFFNREVEIQTFECMSRHGHGPRLLGRFPTGRVEEFIHARTLSAVDLRDPAISALIATKMRDFHNLHMPGAKKAQLWQRMRNWVNHAKSLCSPKDAKNFGLDKLDAEINILEVLLSEGYEEIGFCHNDLQYGNIMIDEETRSITLIDYEYASYNPIAYDLANHFCEMTANYHSDNPHVLDYSKYPGKKPSNIEVEQLVTAAEKYTLANHLFWGLWGVISTLSAVDLRDPAISALIATKMRDFHNLHMPGAKKAQLWQRMRNWVNHAKSLCSPKDAKNFGLDKLDAEINILEVLLSEGYEEIGFCHNDLQYGNIMIDEETRSITLIDYEYASYNPIAYDLANHFCEMTANYHSDNPHVLDYSKYPGKKPSNIEVEQLVTAAEKYTLANHLFWGLWGVISSYVNTIDFDYKEYARQRFQQYWLKKPTLLDSSRIISQDGNVNNIS
;
A
#
# COMPACT_ATOMS: atom_id res chain seq x y z
N MET A 1 -5.85 -19.71 -13.82
CA MET A 1 -6.83 -19.62 -12.71
C MET A 1 -6.84 -20.85 -11.79
N ALA A 2 -6.67 -22.09 -12.28
CA ALA A 2 -6.72 -23.28 -11.41
C ALA A 2 -5.50 -23.45 -10.46
N ILE A 3 -4.31 -23.01 -10.86
CA ILE A 3 -3.06 -23.19 -10.09
C ILE A 3 -3.06 -22.34 -8.78
N LYS A 4 -3.55 -21.09 -8.83
CA LYS A 4 -3.69 -20.23 -7.64
C LYS A 4 -4.66 -20.79 -6.59
N LYS A 5 -5.67 -21.57 -6.98
CA LYS A 5 -6.68 -22.12 -6.04
C LYS A 5 -6.13 -23.30 -5.23
N ILE A 6 -5.31 -24.15 -5.85
CA ILE A 6 -4.69 -25.31 -5.17
C ILE A 6 -3.63 -24.85 -4.17
N GLU A 7 -2.82 -23.86 -4.52
CA GLU A 7 -1.83 -23.28 -3.59
C GLU A 7 -2.49 -22.59 -2.40
N LEU A 8 -3.60 -21.86 -2.63
CA LEU A 8 -4.38 -21.25 -1.55
C LEU A 8 -4.97 -22.31 -0.61
N LEU A 9 -5.58 -23.37 -1.17
CA LEU A 9 -6.10 -24.49 -0.38
C LEU A 9 -5.00 -25.21 0.42
N LYS A 10 -3.82 -25.39 -0.16
CA LYS A 10 -2.66 -25.97 0.54
C LYS A 10 -2.18 -25.08 1.69
N TRP A 11 -2.18 -23.76 1.50
CA TRP A 11 -1.82 -22.82 2.54
C TRP A 11 -2.83 -22.85 3.70
N PHE A 12 -4.13 -22.83 3.41
CA PHE A 12 -5.18 -23.00 4.41
C PHE A 12 -5.07 -24.33 5.16
N ALA A 13 -4.83 -25.43 4.43
CA ALA A 13 -4.63 -26.75 5.03
C ALA A 13 -3.38 -26.84 5.91
N SER A 14 -2.36 -25.99 5.68
CA SER A 14 -1.13 -25.94 6.48
C SER A 14 -1.24 -25.06 7.73
N ASN A 15 -2.32 -24.29 7.88
CA ASN A 15 -2.58 -23.46 9.06
C ASN A 15 -3.44 -24.23 10.07
N GLU A 16 -2.78 -25.06 10.89
CA GLU A 16 -3.44 -26.00 11.82
C GLU A 16 -4.41 -25.30 12.77
N GLU A 17 -4.00 -24.20 13.40
CA GLU A 17 -4.84 -23.47 14.37
C GLU A 17 -6.12 -22.89 13.74
N MET A 18 -6.03 -22.32 12.54
CA MET A 18 -7.21 -21.83 11.81
C MET A 18 -8.16 -22.98 11.47
N MET A 19 -7.62 -24.11 11.01
CA MET A 19 -8.41 -25.26 10.60
C MET A 19 -9.09 -25.96 11.78
N GLU A 20 -8.45 -26.01 12.94
CA GLU A 20 -9.07 -26.46 14.19
C GLU A 20 -10.28 -25.59 14.54
N VAL A 21 -10.13 -24.26 14.48
CA VAL A 21 -11.22 -23.32 14.75
C VAL A 21 -12.34 -23.45 13.72
N LEU A 22 -12.04 -23.55 12.42
CA LEU A 22 -13.06 -23.76 11.38
C LEU A 22 -13.84 -25.07 11.59
N THR A 23 -13.16 -26.14 11.99
CA THR A 23 -13.79 -27.43 12.28
C THR A 23 -14.69 -27.36 13.51
N ALA A 24 -14.25 -26.68 14.56
CA ALA A 24 -15.06 -26.41 15.74
C ALA A 24 -16.30 -25.58 15.40
N VAL A 25 -16.14 -24.50 14.61
CA VAL A 25 -17.25 -23.66 14.14
C VAL A 25 -18.25 -24.46 13.32
N ALA A 26 -17.80 -25.32 12.39
CA ALA A 26 -18.68 -26.19 11.62
C ALA A 26 -19.48 -27.13 12.54
N THR A 27 -18.81 -27.72 13.54
CA THR A 27 -19.43 -28.62 14.53
C THR A 27 -20.49 -27.90 15.36
N ASP A 28 -20.19 -26.70 15.85
CA ASP A 28 -21.12 -25.87 16.63
C ASP A 28 -22.35 -25.44 15.81
N LEU A 29 -22.19 -25.30 14.50
CA LEU A 29 -23.28 -25.02 13.55
C LEU A 29 -24.03 -26.29 13.09
N GLY A 30 -23.63 -27.47 13.58
CA GLY A 30 -24.26 -28.76 13.27
C GLY A 30 -23.78 -29.44 11.99
N ASP A 31 -22.69 -28.96 11.40
CA ASP A 31 -22.07 -29.49 10.19
C ASP A 31 -20.80 -30.31 10.48
N VAL A 32 -20.22 -30.90 9.44
CA VAL A 32 -18.94 -31.61 9.51
C VAL A 32 -18.10 -31.24 8.28
N ILE A 33 -16.83 -30.89 8.51
CA ILE A 33 -15.83 -30.74 7.44
C ILE A 33 -15.05 -32.06 7.38
N GLU A 34 -15.45 -32.97 6.49
CA GLU A 34 -14.85 -34.32 6.39
C GLU A 34 -13.48 -34.31 5.67
N ASP A 35 -13.30 -33.39 4.72
CA ASP A 35 -12.06 -33.21 3.95
C ASP A 35 -11.82 -31.72 3.72
N VAL A 36 -10.61 -31.23 3.97
CA VAL A 36 -10.21 -29.84 3.69
C VAL A 36 -10.34 -29.50 2.21
N ASN A 37 -10.20 -30.49 1.31
CA ASN A 37 -10.43 -30.30 -0.12
C ASN A 37 -11.90 -30.05 -0.48
N SER A 38 -12.84 -30.32 0.42
CA SER A 38 -14.26 -29.98 0.24
C SER A 38 -14.54 -28.50 0.44
N LEU A 39 -13.60 -27.74 1.02
CA LEU A 39 -13.75 -26.31 1.22
C LEU A 39 -13.67 -25.54 -0.09
N VAL A 40 -14.58 -24.58 -0.25
CA VAL A 40 -14.49 -23.56 -1.29
C VAL A 40 -13.99 -22.27 -0.65
N VAL A 41 -12.72 -21.97 -0.87
CA VAL A 41 -12.07 -20.72 -0.43
C VAL A 41 -12.15 -19.68 -1.54
N ILE A 42 -12.70 -18.51 -1.22
CA ILE A 42 -12.86 -17.39 -2.13
C ILE A 42 -12.24 -16.15 -1.47
N PRO A 43 -11.11 -15.62 -1.98
CA PRO A 43 -10.57 -14.36 -1.48
C PRO A 43 -11.53 -13.22 -1.85
N LEU A 44 -11.93 -12.43 -0.86
CA LEU A 44 -12.71 -11.22 -1.07
C LEU A 44 -11.76 -10.05 -1.33
N LYS A 45 -12.09 -9.24 -2.34
CA LYS A 45 -11.31 -8.06 -2.71
C LYS A 45 -11.98 -6.82 -2.12
N GLY A 46 -11.18 -5.83 -1.73
CA GLY A 46 -11.66 -4.53 -1.25
C GLY A 46 -11.77 -4.40 0.27
N ALA A 47 -11.45 -5.45 1.05
CA ALA A 47 -11.13 -5.27 2.46
C ALA A 47 -9.77 -4.58 2.53
N MET A 48 -9.71 -3.42 3.18
CA MET A 48 -8.50 -2.61 3.16
C MET A 48 -7.53 -3.05 4.25
N THR A 49 -7.87 -3.44 5.46
CA THR A 49 -6.89 -3.68 6.57
C THR A 49 -6.46 -5.11 6.87
N ASN A 50 -7.13 -6.07 6.24
CA ASN A 50 -7.06 -7.47 6.62
C ASN A 50 -7.25 -8.35 5.38
N GLU A 51 -6.62 -9.53 5.34
CA GLU A 51 -6.96 -10.51 4.31
C GLU A 51 -8.28 -11.19 4.68
N VAL A 52 -9.27 -11.07 3.81
CA VAL A 52 -10.62 -11.60 4.05
C VAL A 52 -10.95 -12.69 3.03
N PHE A 53 -11.34 -13.85 3.54
CA PHE A 53 -11.71 -15.01 2.75
C PHE A 53 -13.12 -15.44 3.09
N GLN A 54 -13.95 -15.64 2.06
CA GLN A 54 -15.18 -16.39 2.22
C GLN A 54 -14.86 -17.88 2.12
N ILE A 55 -15.21 -18.63 3.17
CA ILE A 55 -15.06 -20.08 3.24
C ILE A 55 -16.43 -20.71 3.17
N ASN A 56 -16.58 -21.71 2.29
CA ASN A 56 -17.82 -22.45 2.16
C ASN A 56 -17.62 -23.96 2.33
N TRP A 57 -18.55 -24.62 3.03
CA TRP A 57 -18.63 -26.08 3.14
C TRP A 57 -20.08 -26.56 2.99
N PRO A 58 -20.32 -27.83 2.58
CA PRO A 58 -21.67 -28.40 2.52
C PRO A 58 -22.28 -28.57 3.91
N THR A 59 -23.53 -28.15 4.08
CA THR A 59 -24.31 -28.40 5.29
C THR A 59 -24.74 -29.86 5.38
N LYS A 60 -24.90 -30.37 6.60
CA LYS A 60 -25.33 -31.75 6.83
C LYS A 60 -26.81 -32.00 6.50
N SER A 61 -27.65 -30.96 6.57
CA SER A 61 -29.11 -31.07 6.49
C SER A 61 -29.67 -31.15 5.07
N ASP A 62 -29.12 -30.38 4.14
CA ASP A 62 -29.68 -30.17 2.80
C ASP A 62 -28.61 -30.05 1.69
N GLY A 63 -27.33 -30.12 2.03
CA GLY A 63 -26.22 -30.02 1.08
C GLY A 63 -26.03 -28.61 0.49
N HIS A 64 -26.74 -27.60 1.01
CA HIS A 64 -26.46 -26.21 0.69
C HIS A 64 -25.09 -25.80 1.25
N LEU A 65 -24.50 -24.75 0.68
CA LEU A 65 -23.20 -24.27 1.15
C LEU A 65 -23.39 -23.33 2.34
N ARG A 66 -22.91 -23.76 3.52
CA ARG A 66 -22.64 -22.85 4.65
C ARG A 66 -21.57 -21.86 4.21
N ARG A 67 -21.69 -20.61 4.64
CA ARG A 67 -20.74 -19.54 4.34
C ARG A 67 -20.30 -18.87 5.63
N VAL A 68 -19.00 -18.69 5.78
CA VAL A 68 -18.40 -17.88 6.84
C VAL A 68 -17.32 -16.98 6.25
N LEU A 69 -16.92 -15.98 7.02
CA LEU A 69 -15.77 -15.16 6.70
C LEU A 69 -14.61 -15.54 7.61
N VAL A 70 -13.42 -15.70 7.03
CA VAL A 70 -12.16 -15.77 7.76
C VAL A 70 -11.43 -14.48 7.49
N ARG A 71 -11.11 -13.76 8.56
CA ARG A 71 -10.32 -12.52 8.52
C ARG A 71 -8.98 -12.77 9.17
N LEU A 72 -7.90 -12.53 8.44
CA LEU A 72 -6.53 -12.60 8.94
C LEU A 72 -6.05 -11.19 9.27
N TYR A 73 -5.48 -11.02 10.46
CA TYR A 73 -4.98 -9.72 10.90
C TYR A 73 -3.71 -9.34 10.14
N GLY A 74 -3.70 -8.15 9.54
CA GLY A 74 -2.49 -7.56 8.95
C GLY A 74 -1.48 -7.11 10.03
N GLU A 75 -0.19 -7.31 9.76
CA GLU A 75 0.92 -6.80 10.59
C GLU A 75 1.23 -5.33 10.26
N GLY A 76 1.68 -4.52 11.23
CA GLY A 76 2.22 -3.17 10.98
C GLY A 76 1.24 -1.98 11.10
N VAL A 77 -0.04 -2.22 11.36
CA VAL A 77 -1.08 -1.17 11.44
C VAL A 77 -1.10 -0.34 12.75
N GLU A 78 -0.13 -0.55 13.64
CA GLU A 78 -0.12 0.03 15.00
C GLU A 78 -0.02 1.57 15.01
N VAL A 79 0.46 2.16 13.92
CA VAL A 79 0.51 3.61 13.72
C VAL A 79 -0.91 4.21 13.55
N PHE A 80 -1.83 3.43 12.97
CA PHE A 80 -3.18 3.89 12.65
C PHE A 80 -4.19 3.60 13.77
N PHE A 81 -4.13 2.40 14.35
CA PHE A 81 -5.01 1.98 15.43
C PHE A 81 -4.41 0.87 16.29
N ASN A 82 -4.94 0.71 17.50
CA ASN A 82 -4.51 -0.34 18.42
C ASN A 82 -5.31 -1.63 18.16
N ARG A 83 -4.62 -2.71 17.80
CA ARG A 83 -5.21 -4.01 17.45
C ARG A 83 -6.00 -4.64 18.61
N GLU A 84 -5.54 -4.51 19.85
CA GLU A 84 -6.27 -5.04 21.00
C GLU A 84 -7.61 -4.31 21.20
N VAL A 85 -7.62 -2.98 20.99
CA VAL A 85 -8.84 -2.16 21.05
C VAL A 85 -9.80 -2.51 19.92
N GLU A 86 -9.31 -2.74 18.70
CA GLU A 86 -10.14 -3.20 17.59
C GLU A 86 -10.78 -4.56 17.88
N ILE A 87 -10.00 -5.54 18.32
CA ILE A 87 -10.51 -6.88 18.66
C ILE A 87 -11.59 -6.79 19.74
N GLN A 88 -11.34 -6.03 20.82
CA GLN A 88 -12.33 -5.80 21.87
C GLN A 88 -13.59 -5.12 21.35
N THR A 89 -13.42 -4.17 20.42
CA THR A 89 -14.52 -3.47 19.79
C THR A 89 -15.38 -4.42 18.96
N PHE A 90 -14.76 -5.22 18.10
CA PHE A 90 -15.43 -6.22 17.28
C PHE A 90 -16.19 -7.23 18.14
N GLU A 91 -15.55 -7.79 19.17
CA GLU A 91 -16.20 -8.73 20.09
C GLU A 91 -17.41 -8.11 20.79
N CYS A 92 -17.34 -6.82 21.14
CA CYS A 92 -18.45 -6.11 21.73
C CYS A 92 -19.58 -5.90 20.71
N MET A 93 -19.27 -5.49 19.48
CA MET A 93 -20.25 -5.34 18.39
C MET A 93 -20.99 -6.66 18.12
N SER A 94 -20.22 -7.75 18.03
CA SER A 94 -20.75 -9.10 17.85
C SER A 94 -21.69 -9.49 18.99
N ARG A 95 -21.28 -9.30 20.26
CA ARG A 95 -22.09 -9.70 21.43
C ARG A 95 -23.41 -8.94 21.54
N HIS A 96 -23.43 -7.67 21.11
CA HIS A 96 -24.63 -6.84 21.17
C HIS A 96 -25.49 -6.92 19.89
N GLY A 97 -25.08 -7.69 18.87
CA GLY A 97 -25.82 -7.83 17.61
C GLY A 97 -25.78 -6.58 16.72
N HIS A 98 -24.76 -5.73 16.86
CA HIS A 98 -24.59 -4.54 16.03
C HIS A 98 -23.72 -4.78 14.79
N GLY A 99 -23.09 -5.95 14.71
CA GLY A 99 -22.18 -6.36 13.64
C GLY A 99 -22.18 -7.87 13.42
N PRO A 100 -21.27 -8.39 12.57
CA PRO A 100 -21.11 -9.82 12.35
C PRO A 100 -20.83 -10.55 13.66
N ARG A 101 -21.48 -11.69 13.88
CA ARG A 101 -21.18 -12.59 14.98
C ARG A 101 -19.79 -13.19 14.84
N LEU A 102 -18.99 -13.07 15.90
CA LEU A 102 -17.75 -13.82 16.06
C LEU A 102 -18.07 -15.29 16.30
N LEU A 103 -17.60 -16.16 15.40
CA LEU A 103 -17.79 -17.61 15.49
C LEU A 103 -16.57 -18.29 16.14
N GLY A 104 -15.36 -17.76 15.92
CA GLY A 104 -14.14 -18.29 16.52
C GLY A 104 -12.95 -17.36 16.39
N ARG A 105 -11.92 -17.55 17.23
CA ARG A 105 -10.65 -16.80 17.21
C ARG A 105 -9.46 -17.75 17.14
N PHE A 106 -8.42 -17.32 16.45
CA PHE A 106 -7.10 -17.93 16.44
C PHE A 106 -6.03 -16.82 16.50
N PRO A 107 -4.75 -17.11 16.79
CA PRO A 107 -3.73 -16.09 17.03
C PRO A 107 -3.59 -15.04 15.91
N THR A 108 -3.74 -15.45 14.65
CA THR A 108 -3.54 -14.60 13.47
C THR A 108 -4.84 -14.10 12.83
N GLY A 109 -6.01 -14.33 13.46
CA GLY A 109 -7.27 -13.93 12.85
C GLY A 109 -8.54 -14.33 13.60
N ARG A 110 -9.66 -14.27 12.89
CA ARG A 110 -11.00 -14.62 13.40
C ARG A 110 -11.89 -15.23 12.31
N VAL A 111 -12.87 -16.01 12.76
CA VAL A 111 -13.96 -16.53 11.94
C VAL A 111 -15.24 -15.77 12.32
N GLU A 112 -15.88 -15.19 11.32
CA GLU A 112 -17.06 -14.32 11.45
C GLU A 112 -18.24 -14.94 10.68
N GLU A 113 -19.46 -14.60 11.09
CA GLU A 113 -20.64 -14.95 10.29
C GLU A 113 -20.63 -14.25 8.93
N PHE A 114 -21.09 -14.94 7.89
CA PHE A 114 -21.26 -14.32 6.59
C PHE A 114 -22.59 -13.56 6.54
N ILE A 115 -22.51 -12.24 6.41
CA ILE A 115 -23.69 -11.38 6.26
C ILE A 115 -24.20 -11.50 4.82
N HIS A 116 -25.47 -11.90 4.67
CA HIS A 116 -26.13 -12.00 3.37
C HIS A 116 -26.72 -10.65 2.95
N ALA A 117 -25.84 -9.67 2.71
CA ALA A 117 -26.19 -8.32 2.33
C ALA A 117 -25.24 -7.81 1.23
N ARG A 118 -25.65 -6.76 0.51
CA ARG A 118 -24.73 -6.04 -0.38
C ARG A 118 -24.12 -4.85 0.34
N THR A 119 -22.89 -4.47 -0.02
CA THR A 119 -22.35 -3.17 0.35
C THR A 119 -23.11 -2.07 -0.39
N LEU A 120 -23.19 -0.89 0.23
CA LEU A 120 -23.71 0.29 -0.43
C LEU A 120 -22.74 0.81 -1.48
N SER A 121 -23.26 1.62 -2.38
CA SER A 121 -22.53 2.39 -3.38
C SER A 121 -22.65 3.88 -3.09
N ALA A 122 -21.84 4.69 -3.76
CA ALA A 122 -21.89 6.14 -3.62
C ALA A 122 -23.28 6.74 -3.86
N VAL A 123 -24.11 6.13 -4.73
CA VAL A 123 -25.48 6.62 -5.01
C VAL A 123 -26.49 6.27 -3.91
N ASP A 124 -26.29 5.14 -3.23
CA ASP A 124 -27.19 4.68 -2.16
C ASP A 124 -27.18 5.64 -0.96
N LEU A 125 -26.03 6.27 -0.65
CA LEU A 125 -25.93 7.22 0.47
C LEU A 125 -26.88 8.42 0.35
N ARG A 126 -27.26 8.75 -0.90
CA ARG A 126 -28.12 9.90 -1.22
C ARG A 126 -29.57 9.50 -1.45
N ASP A 127 -29.89 8.21 -1.47
CA ASP A 127 -31.27 7.76 -1.50
C ASP A 127 -31.93 8.10 -0.15
N PRO A 128 -33.04 8.87 -0.13
CA PRO A 128 -33.66 9.31 1.12
C PRO A 128 -34.11 8.15 2.02
N ALA A 129 -34.55 7.03 1.44
CA ALA A 129 -35.06 5.90 2.20
C ALA A 129 -33.95 5.04 2.79
N ILE A 130 -32.79 4.94 2.12
CA ILE A 130 -31.59 4.28 2.66
C ILE A 130 -30.90 5.22 3.67
N SER A 131 -30.76 6.50 3.37
CA SER A 131 -30.16 7.50 4.26
C SER A 131 -30.87 7.57 5.63
N ALA A 132 -32.21 7.46 5.64
CA ALA A 132 -32.98 7.38 6.89
C ALA A 132 -32.66 6.11 7.72
N LEU A 133 -32.41 4.97 7.06
CA LEU A 133 -31.99 3.75 7.75
C LEU A 133 -30.57 3.88 8.30
N ILE A 134 -29.65 4.48 7.53
CA ILE A 134 -28.28 4.74 7.98
C ILE A 134 -28.32 5.64 9.22
N ALA A 135 -29.07 6.75 9.18
CA ALA A 135 -29.19 7.66 10.32
C ALA A 135 -29.73 6.97 11.58
N THR A 136 -30.71 6.07 11.43
CA THR A 136 -31.23 5.25 12.54
C THR A 136 -30.14 4.35 13.11
N LYS A 137 -29.43 3.62 12.24
CA LYS A 137 -28.36 2.71 12.66
C LYS A 137 -27.17 3.43 13.28
N MET A 138 -26.80 4.61 12.77
CA MET A 138 -25.78 5.47 13.37
C MET A 138 -26.18 5.87 14.79
N ARG A 139 -27.44 6.28 15.02
CA ARG A 139 -27.91 6.63 16.36
C ARG A 139 -27.85 5.45 17.32
N ASP A 140 -28.20 4.25 16.87
CA ASP A 140 -28.05 3.03 17.66
C ASP A 140 -26.57 2.77 18.00
N PHE A 141 -25.67 2.96 17.03
CA PHE A 141 -24.23 2.80 17.20
C PHE A 141 -23.66 3.82 18.22
N HIS A 142 -24.07 5.08 18.12
CA HIS A 142 -23.65 6.14 19.04
C HIS A 142 -24.03 5.88 20.50
N ASN A 143 -25.13 5.17 20.72
CA ASN A 143 -25.63 4.83 22.06
C ASN A 143 -24.96 3.59 22.67
N LEU A 144 -24.04 2.93 21.94
CA LEU A 144 -23.35 1.76 22.45
C LEU A 144 -22.51 2.06 23.68
N HIS A 145 -22.60 1.17 24.66
CA HIS A 145 -21.79 1.24 25.87
C HIS A 145 -20.53 0.37 25.72
N MET A 146 -19.45 1.01 25.27
CA MET A 146 -18.16 0.37 25.04
C MET A 146 -17.21 0.52 26.24
N PRO A 147 -16.36 -0.49 26.53
CA PRO A 147 -15.33 -0.38 27.55
C PRO A 147 -14.41 0.83 27.29
N GLY A 148 -13.96 1.48 28.37
CA GLY A 148 -13.08 2.65 28.30
C GLY A 148 -13.76 3.97 28.67
N ALA A 149 -12.98 5.05 28.70
CA ALA A 149 -13.49 6.38 29.04
C ALA A 149 -14.22 7.01 27.85
N LYS A 150 -15.39 7.60 28.10
CA LYS A 150 -16.14 8.42 27.12
C LYS A 150 -15.42 9.76 26.87
N LYS A 151 -14.30 9.71 26.16
CA LYS A 151 -13.47 10.87 25.79
C LYS A 151 -13.11 10.81 24.32
N ALA A 152 -13.18 11.96 23.65
CA ALA A 152 -12.79 12.11 22.25
C ALA A 152 -11.35 11.64 22.03
N GLN A 153 -11.16 10.76 21.05
CA GLN A 153 -9.84 10.26 20.62
C GLN A 153 -9.30 10.98 19.38
N LEU A 154 -10.18 11.66 18.63
CA LEU A 154 -9.88 12.35 17.36
C LEU A 154 -8.63 13.24 17.44
N TRP A 155 -8.60 14.15 18.42
CA TRP A 155 -7.56 15.19 18.49
C TRP A 155 -6.18 14.63 18.79
N GLN A 156 -6.10 13.68 19.74
CA GLN A 156 -4.84 13.02 20.07
C GLN A 156 -4.32 12.20 18.88
N ARG A 157 -5.21 11.52 18.15
CA ARG A 157 -4.85 10.75 16.96
C ARG A 157 -4.28 11.66 15.87
N MET A 158 -4.94 12.78 15.56
CA MET A 158 -4.41 13.73 14.57
C MET A 158 -3.04 14.28 14.96
N ARG A 159 -2.81 14.63 16.23
CA ARG A 159 -1.48 15.09 16.70
C ARG A 159 -0.40 14.02 16.53
N ASN A 160 -0.72 12.76 16.81
CA ASN A 160 0.21 11.65 16.55
C ASN A 160 0.53 11.54 15.06
N TRP A 161 -0.48 11.64 14.20
CA TRP A 161 -0.31 11.56 12.75
C TRP A 161 0.44 12.75 12.15
N VAL A 162 0.26 13.98 12.66
CA VAL A 162 1.08 15.13 12.26
C VAL A 162 2.55 14.87 12.55
N ASN A 163 2.87 14.37 13.75
CA ASN A 163 4.25 14.03 14.12
C ASN A 163 4.84 12.96 13.20
N HIS A 164 4.05 11.94 12.87
CA HIS A 164 4.49 10.89 11.97
C HIS A 164 4.67 11.40 10.53
N ALA A 165 3.71 12.17 9.99
CA ALA A 165 3.82 12.81 8.69
C ALA A 165 5.05 13.70 8.57
N LYS A 166 5.36 14.50 9.61
CA LYS A 166 6.59 15.31 9.69
C LYS A 166 7.87 14.48 9.66
N SER A 167 7.83 13.26 10.19
CA SER A 167 8.99 12.35 10.15
C SER A 167 9.19 11.68 8.78
N LEU A 168 8.12 11.56 7.99
CA LEU A 168 8.14 10.93 6.65
C LEU A 168 8.43 11.94 5.53
N CYS A 169 7.95 13.18 5.66
CA CYS A 169 8.01 14.19 4.60
C CYS A 169 9.38 14.88 4.50
N SER A 170 9.80 15.22 3.27
CA SER A 170 10.89 16.17 3.06
C SER A 170 10.54 17.57 3.60
N PRO A 171 11.51 18.45 3.87
CA PRO A 171 11.23 19.84 4.25
C PRO A 171 10.36 20.58 3.21
N LYS A 172 10.51 20.23 1.92
CA LYS A 172 9.72 20.79 0.83
C LYS A 172 8.26 20.31 0.89
N ASP A 173 8.04 19.02 1.10
CA ASP A 173 6.69 18.44 1.15
C ASP A 173 5.98 18.81 2.44
N ALA A 174 6.69 18.83 3.57
CA ALA A 174 6.18 19.34 4.83
C ALA A 174 5.67 20.78 4.69
N LYS A 175 6.40 21.63 3.93
CA LYS A 175 5.97 22.99 3.61
C LYS A 175 4.78 23.02 2.63
N ASN A 176 4.78 22.18 1.59
CA ASN A 176 3.72 22.12 0.59
C ASN A 176 2.39 21.65 1.20
N PHE A 177 2.43 20.62 2.04
CA PHE A 177 1.28 20.13 2.80
C PHE A 177 0.94 21.00 4.01
N GLY A 178 1.81 21.95 4.36
CA GLY A 178 1.60 22.85 5.49
C GLY A 178 1.66 22.16 6.85
N LEU A 179 2.38 21.04 6.99
CA LEU A 179 2.44 20.23 8.21
C LEU A 179 2.88 21.04 9.44
N ASP A 180 3.73 22.05 9.25
CA ASP A 180 4.20 22.95 10.32
C ASP A 180 3.07 23.74 10.98
N LYS A 181 1.97 23.98 10.25
CA LYS A 181 0.82 24.74 10.74
C LYS A 181 -0.25 23.85 11.36
N LEU A 182 -0.25 22.55 11.05
CA LEU A 182 -1.35 21.66 11.41
C LEU A 182 -1.52 21.48 12.92
N ASP A 183 -0.45 21.50 13.71
CA ASP A 183 -0.59 21.48 15.18
C ASP A 183 -1.40 22.68 15.70
N ALA A 184 -1.17 23.87 15.13
CA ALA A 184 -1.91 25.08 15.50
C ALA A 184 -3.36 25.01 15.04
N GLU A 185 -3.60 24.57 13.80
CA GLU A 185 -4.95 24.39 13.25
C GLU A 185 -5.77 23.36 14.04
N ILE A 186 -5.16 22.23 14.41
CA ILE A 186 -5.80 21.21 15.26
C ILE A 186 -6.19 21.81 16.61
N ASN A 187 -5.30 22.58 17.25
CA ASN A 187 -5.60 23.24 18.53
C ASN A 187 -6.75 24.25 18.40
N ILE A 188 -6.78 25.03 17.32
CA ILE A 188 -7.85 26.00 17.05
C ILE A 188 -9.19 25.27 16.87
N LEU A 189 -9.22 24.22 16.05
CA LEU A 189 -10.43 23.43 15.82
C LEU A 189 -10.91 22.74 17.09
N GLU A 190 -10.01 22.16 17.88
CA GLU A 190 -10.36 21.51 19.15
C GLU A 190 -11.04 22.49 20.12
N VAL A 191 -10.49 23.70 20.29
CA VAL A 191 -11.09 24.74 21.13
C VAL A 191 -12.44 25.18 20.58
N LEU A 192 -12.50 25.57 19.30
CA LEU A 192 -13.74 26.08 18.68
C LEU A 192 -14.88 25.06 18.67
N LEU A 193 -14.57 23.78 18.54
CA LEU A 193 -15.58 22.72 18.52
C LEU A 193 -15.95 22.23 19.91
N SER A 194 -15.06 22.39 20.90
CA SER A 194 -15.37 22.12 22.31
C SER A 194 -16.41 23.07 22.91
N GLU A 195 -16.55 24.29 22.37
CA GLU A 195 -17.54 25.27 22.84
C GLU A 195 -18.96 25.06 22.23
N GLY A 196 -19.13 24.02 21.41
CA GLY A 196 -20.34 23.76 20.61
C GLY A 196 -21.18 22.58 21.10
N TYR A 197 -21.48 21.66 20.18
CA TYR A 197 -22.25 20.45 20.46
C TYR A 197 -21.33 19.37 21.04
N GLU A 198 -21.51 19.02 22.31
CA GLU A 198 -20.58 18.17 23.08
C GLU A 198 -21.02 16.70 23.24
N GLU A 199 -22.11 16.23 22.60
CA GLU A 199 -22.55 14.85 22.79
C GLU A 199 -21.50 13.86 22.24
N ILE A 200 -20.85 13.13 23.16
CA ILE A 200 -19.90 12.07 22.84
C ILE A 200 -20.66 10.74 22.75
N GLY A 201 -20.57 10.11 21.58
CA GLY A 201 -21.07 8.77 21.31
C GLY A 201 -19.94 7.82 20.98
N PHE A 202 -20.23 6.52 20.89
CA PHE A 202 -19.30 5.59 20.26
C PHE A 202 -19.46 5.73 18.74
N CYS A 203 -18.48 6.33 18.07
CA CYS A 203 -18.55 6.69 16.66
C CYS A 203 -17.86 5.65 15.79
N HIS A 204 -18.34 5.48 14.56
CA HIS A 204 -17.67 4.62 13.58
C HIS A 204 -16.35 5.24 13.09
N ASN A 205 -16.36 6.56 12.90
CA ASN A 205 -15.30 7.43 12.40
C ASN A 205 -14.86 7.18 10.94
N ASP A 206 -15.26 6.08 10.32
CA ASP A 206 -15.01 5.79 8.89
C ASP A 206 -16.27 5.24 8.17
N LEU A 207 -17.34 6.04 8.13
CA LEU A 207 -18.64 5.62 7.61
C LEU A 207 -18.84 5.87 6.11
N GLN A 208 -17.89 5.39 5.30
CA GLN A 208 -17.97 5.35 3.84
C GLN A 208 -18.89 4.23 3.33
N TYR A 209 -19.37 4.32 2.08
CA TYR A 209 -20.40 3.39 1.57
C TYR A 209 -19.97 1.91 1.55
N GLY A 210 -18.67 1.62 1.46
CA GLY A 210 -18.12 0.27 1.55
C GLY A 210 -18.28 -0.38 2.93
N ASN A 211 -18.38 0.45 3.97
CA ASN A 211 -18.51 0.01 5.37
C ASN A 211 -19.96 -0.11 5.84
N ILE A 212 -20.92 0.02 4.91
CA ILE A 212 -22.35 -0.09 5.17
C ILE A 212 -22.93 -1.18 4.29
N MET A 213 -23.56 -2.17 4.91
CA MET A 213 -24.26 -3.25 4.20
C MET A 213 -25.78 -3.11 4.37
N ILE A 214 -26.52 -3.42 3.30
CA ILE A 214 -27.98 -3.49 3.30
C ILE A 214 -28.44 -4.89 2.87
N ASP A 215 -29.29 -5.48 3.69
CA ASP A 215 -30.11 -6.62 3.31
C ASP A 215 -31.32 -6.10 2.53
N GLU A 216 -31.44 -6.47 1.26
CA GLU A 216 -32.51 -5.98 0.38
C GLU A 216 -33.89 -6.54 0.71
N GLU A 217 -33.96 -7.71 1.36
CA GLU A 217 -35.23 -8.34 1.75
C GLU A 217 -35.78 -7.71 3.03
N THR A 218 -34.94 -7.58 4.06
CA THR A 218 -35.36 -7.06 5.36
C THR A 218 -35.21 -5.55 5.48
N ARG A 219 -34.47 -4.92 4.56
CA ARG A 219 -33.99 -3.54 4.62
C ARG A 219 -33.20 -3.20 5.90
N SER A 220 -32.57 -4.19 6.53
CA SER A 220 -31.72 -3.95 7.69
C SER A 220 -30.35 -3.41 7.27
N ILE A 221 -29.84 -2.42 8.02
CA ILE A 221 -28.48 -1.90 7.85
C ILE A 221 -27.56 -2.53 8.88
N THR A 222 -26.41 -3.01 8.40
CA THR A 222 -25.30 -3.47 9.23
C THR A 222 -24.07 -2.63 8.90
N LEU A 223 -23.48 -2.03 9.93
CA LEU A 223 -22.19 -1.33 9.81
C LEU A 223 -21.09 -2.37 9.96
N ILE A 224 -19.98 -2.23 9.25
CA ILE A 224 -18.81 -3.12 9.32
C ILE A 224 -17.53 -2.30 9.34
N ASP A 225 -16.41 -2.93 9.70
CA ASP A 225 -15.07 -2.33 9.68
C ASP A 225 -14.82 -1.25 10.77
N TYR A 226 -14.69 -1.72 12.01
CA TYR A 226 -14.69 -0.86 13.22
C TYR A 226 -13.30 -0.40 13.68
N GLU A 227 -12.28 -0.44 12.82
CA GLU A 227 -10.87 -0.19 13.22
C GLU A 227 -10.61 1.25 13.65
N TYR A 228 -11.36 2.18 13.07
CA TYR A 228 -11.37 3.58 13.46
C TYR A 228 -12.39 3.89 14.57
N ALA A 229 -13.23 2.93 14.95
CA ALA A 229 -14.32 3.16 15.89
C ALA A 229 -13.79 3.48 17.28
N SER A 230 -14.32 4.55 17.87
CA SER A 230 -13.92 5.05 19.19
C SER A 230 -14.91 6.08 19.70
N TYR A 231 -14.81 6.42 21.00
CA TYR A 231 -15.58 7.55 21.53
C TYR A 231 -15.11 8.86 20.90
N ASN A 232 -16.04 9.57 20.26
CA ASN A 232 -15.83 10.86 19.62
C ASN A 232 -17.13 11.69 19.65
N PRO A 233 -17.07 12.99 19.31
CA PRO A 233 -18.27 13.79 19.12
C PRO A 233 -19.17 13.17 18.04
N ILE A 234 -20.46 13.00 18.31
CA ILE A 234 -21.43 12.45 17.34
C ILE A 234 -21.46 13.31 16.05
N ALA A 235 -21.32 14.63 16.22
CA ALA A 235 -21.25 15.56 15.11
C ALA A 235 -20.06 15.27 14.18
N TYR A 236 -18.94 14.75 14.68
CA TYR A 236 -17.80 14.35 13.84
C TYR A 236 -18.11 13.13 12.97
N ASP A 237 -18.77 12.11 13.53
CA ASP A 237 -19.13 10.90 12.77
C ASP A 237 -20.14 11.20 11.66
N LEU A 238 -21.08 12.12 11.94
CA LEU A 238 -21.99 12.67 10.93
C LEU A 238 -21.24 13.49 9.87
N ALA A 239 -20.28 14.32 10.28
CA ALA A 239 -19.44 15.09 9.35
C ALA A 239 -18.69 14.17 8.40
N ASN A 240 -18.08 13.09 8.93
CA ASN A 240 -17.43 12.07 8.13
C ASN A 240 -18.41 11.49 7.10
N HIS A 241 -19.57 11.00 7.56
CA HIS A 241 -20.57 10.41 6.66
C HIS A 241 -21.07 11.39 5.58
N PHE A 242 -21.24 12.67 5.90
CA PHE A 242 -21.62 13.69 4.93
C PHE A 242 -20.51 14.00 3.92
N CYS A 243 -19.24 14.02 4.35
CA CYS A 243 -18.11 14.09 3.42
C CYS A 243 -18.11 12.89 2.46
N GLU A 244 -18.40 11.68 2.94
CA GLU A 244 -18.47 10.46 2.13
C GLU A 244 -19.57 10.48 1.07
N MET A 245 -20.63 11.28 1.26
CA MET A 245 -21.64 11.50 0.20
C MET A 245 -21.09 12.25 -1.03
N THR A 246 -19.95 12.93 -0.89
CA THR A 246 -19.28 13.65 -1.98
C THR A 246 -18.25 12.78 -2.72
N ALA A 247 -17.84 11.65 -2.13
CA ALA A 247 -16.83 10.76 -2.67
C ALA A 247 -17.43 9.72 -3.63
N ASN A 248 -16.62 9.25 -4.59
CA ASN A 248 -16.89 8.07 -5.38
C ASN A 248 -15.59 7.35 -5.74
N TYR A 249 -15.19 6.41 -4.89
CA TYR A 249 -13.97 5.62 -5.04
C TYR A 249 -13.99 4.65 -6.23
N HIS A 250 -15.15 4.45 -6.85
CA HIS A 250 -15.30 3.65 -8.07
C HIS A 250 -15.33 4.50 -9.37
N SER A 251 -15.10 5.81 -9.27
CA SER A 251 -15.01 6.69 -10.44
C SER A 251 -13.61 6.68 -11.06
N ASP A 252 -13.47 7.24 -12.26
CA ASP A 252 -12.17 7.42 -12.93
C ASP A 252 -11.24 8.38 -12.16
N ASN A 253 -11.81 9.25 -11.30
CA ASN A 253 -11.07 10.21 -10.48
C ASN A 253 -11.47 10.07 -9.00
N PRO A 254 -11.10 8.96 -8.34
CA PRO A 254 -11.60 8.63 -6.99
C PRO A 254 -11.13 9.61 -5.90
N HIS A 255 -10.10 10.40 -6.18
CA HIS A 255 -9.56 11.43 -5.30
C HIS A 255 -10.31 12.78 -5.37
N VAL A 256 -11.22 12.95 -6.34
CA VAL A 256 -11.97 14.21 -6.52
C VAL A 256 -13.32 14.13 -5.83
N LEU A 257 -13.56 15.04 -4.88
CA LEU A 257 -14.83 15.17 -4.17
C LEU A 257 -15.80 16.08 -4.93
N ASP A 258 -17.05 15.64 -5.07
CA ASP A 258 -18.13 16.41 -5.69
C ASP A 258 -19.05 17.03 -4.65
N TYR A 259 -18.69 18.24 -4.20
CA TYR A 259 -19.45 18.98 -3.19
C TYR A 259 -20.85 19.42 -3.65
N SER A 260 -21.21 19.31 -4.93
CA SER A 260 -22.60 19.52 -5.37
C SER A 260 -23.55 18.46 -4.79
N LYS A 261 -23.01 17.33 -4.33
CA LYS A 261 -23.72 16.22 -3.70
C LYS A 261 -23.77 16.29 -2.17
N TYR A 262 -23.10 17.26 -1.55
CA TYR A 262 -23.10 17.42 -0.11
C TYR A 262 -24.52 17.77 0.41
N PRO A 263 -24.98 17.20 1.54
CA PRO A 263 -26.31 17.49 2.08
C PRO A 263 -26.40 18.94 2.59
N GLY A 264 -27.02 19.83 1.81
CA GLY A 264 -27.05 21.28 2.10
C GLY A 264 -28.40 21.87 2.58
N LYS A 265 -29.39 21.04 2.94
CA LYS A 265 -30.71 21.55 3.38
C LYS A 265 -30.70 21.84 4.88
N LYS A 266 -30.97 23.10 5.25
CA LYS A 266 -31.18 23.48 6.64
C LYS A 266 -32.43 22.80 7.21
N PRO A 267 -32.32 22.07 8.32
CA PRO A 267 -33.46 21.48 9.00
C PRO A 267 -34.30 22.56 9.70
N SER A 268 -35.60 22.33 9.86
CA SER A 268 -36.51 23.27 10.55
C SER A 268 -36.55 23.08 12.07
N ASN A 269 -36.04 21.96 12.58
CA ASN A 269 -35.94 21.68 14.02
C ASN A 269 -34.61 22.25 14.54
N ILE A 270 -34.68 23.06 15.60
CA ILE A 270 -33.53 23.78 16.18
C ILE A 270 -32.45 22.83 16.70
N GLU A 271 -32.82 21.71 17.33
CA GLU A 271 -31.85 20.73 17.83
C GLU A 271 -31.11 20.06 16.67
N VAL A 272 -31.84 19.74 15.59
CA VAL A 272 -31.25 19.18 14.37
C VAL A 272 -30.38 20.22 13.66
N GLU A 273 -30.78 21.49 13.65
CA GLU A 273 -29.98 22.59 13.09
C GLU A 273 -28.65 22.76 13.85
N GLN A 274 -28.67 22.68 15.18
CA GLN A 274 -27.46 22.73 16.00
C GLN A 274 -26.51 21.57 15.69
N LEU A 275 -27.03 20.35 15.59
CA LEU A 275 -26.23 19.16 15.26
C LEU A 275 -25.64 19.23 13.85
N VAL A 276 -26.43 19.62 12.84
CA VAL A 276 -25.95 19.77 11.46
C VAL A 276 -24.92 20.88 11.37
N THR A 277 -25.12 22.02 12.06
CA THR A 277 -24.14 23.10 12.13
C THR A 277 -22.84 22.64 12.78
N ALA A 278 -22.91 21.81 13.82
CA ALA A 278 -21.73 21.23 14.43
C ALA A 278 -21.00 20.28 13.46
N ALA A 279 -21.73 19.39 12.79
CA ALA A 279 -21.18 18.48 11.79
C ALA A 279 -20.51 19.24 10.63
N GLU A 280 -21.12 20.32 10.13
CA GLU A 280 -20.53 21.20 9.12
C GLU A 280 -19.15 21.73 9.56
N LYS A 281 -19.00 22.15 10.82
CA LYS A 281 -17.69 22.60 11.32
C LYS A 281 -16.70 21.44 11.49
N TYR A 282 -17.17 20.26 11.90
CA TYR A 282 -16.33 19.05 12.01
C TYR A 282 -15.84 18.53 10.66
N THR A 283 -16.42 18.94 9.52
CA THR A 283 -15.87 18.59 8.19
C THR A 283 -14.43 19.07 8.01
N LEU A 284 -14.05 20.20 8.63
CA LEU A 284 -12.67 20.70 8.61
C LEU A 284 -11.72 19.70 9.29
N ALA A 285 -12.11 19.19 10.47
CA ALA A 285 -11.35 18.17 11.17
C ALA A 285 -11.32 16.85 10.37
N ASN A 286 -12.42 16.49 9.70
CA ASN A 286 -12.48 15.31 8.84
C ASN A 286 -11.48 15.37 7.68
N HIS A 287 -11.41 16.52 6.99
CA HIS A 287 -10.46 16.72 5.90
C HIS A 287 -9.00 16.68 6.37
N LEU A 288 -8.70 17.25 7.54
CA LEU A 288 -7.36 17.13 8.13
C LEU A 288 -7.02 15.70 8.50
N PHE A 289 -7.97 14.97 9.10
CA PHE A 289 -7.78 13.59 9.53
C PHE A 289 -7.40 12.68 8.37
N TRP A 290 -8.23 12.64 7.32
CA TRP A 290 -7.99 11.76 6.16
C TRP A 290 -6.89 12.28 5.23
N GLY A 291 -6.66 13.59 5.19
CA GLY A 291 -5.49 14.16 4.51
C GLY A 291 -4.18 13.71 5.15
N LEU A 292 -4.10 13.72 6.49
CA LEU A 292 -2.95 13.19 7.23
C LEU A 292 -2.78 11.69 7.02
N TRP A 293 -3.88 10.92 7.08
CA TRP A 293 -3.87 9.49 6.76
C TRP A 293 -3.27 9.23 5.38
N GLY A 294 -3.65 10.01 4.35
CA GLY A 294 -3.12 9.87 3.00
C GLY A 294 -1.61 10.14 2.91
N VAL A 295 -1.11 11.13 3.65
CA VAL A 295 0.35 11.44 3.69
C VAL A 295 1.14 10.32 4.36
N ILE A 296 0.64 9.76 5.47
CA ILE A 296 1.35 8.70 6.19
C ILE A 296 1.23 7.32 5.52
N SER A 297 0.41 7.19 4.48
CA SER A 297 0.22 5.94 3.74
C SER A 297 1.19 5.77 2.56
N THR A 298 2.05 6.74 2.24
CA THR A 298 3.08 6.59 1.18
C THR A 298 4.42 6.11 1.72
N LEU A 299 5.10 5.20 1.00
CA LEU A 299 6.42 4.68 1.39
C LEU A 299 7.53 5.74 1.31
N SER A 300 8.47 5.65 2.25
CA SER A 300 9.72 6.40 2.30
C SER A 300 10.91 5.53 1.87
N ALA A 301 12.09 6.17 1.75
CA ALA A 301 13.35 5.48 1.51
C ALA A 301 13.68 4.43 2.59
N VAL A 302 13.19 4.58 3.83
CA VAL A 302 13.42 3.63 4.92
C VAL A 302 12.61 2.36 4.73
N ASP A 303 11.40 2.50 4.22
CA ASP A 303 10.45 1.40 4.11
C ASP A 303 10.84 0.39 3.03
N LEU A 304 11.59 0.82 2.00
CA LEU A 304 12.21 -0.10 1.04
C LEU A 304 13.16 -1.11 1.69
N ARG A 305 13.65 -0.84 2.92
CA ARG A 305 14.58 -1.71 3.64
C ARG A 305 13.91 -2.48 4.77
N ASP A 306 12.64 -2.21 5.03
CA ASP A 306 11.86 -3.00 5.95
C ASP A 306 11.64 -4.40 5.34
N PRO A 307 11.98 -5.50 6.05
CA PRO A 307 11.87 -6.85 5.51
C PRO A 307 10.45 -7.25 5.11
N ALA A 308 9.43 -6.80 5.86
CA ALA A 308 8.05 -7.14 5.61
C ALA A 308 7.54 -6.38 4.37
N ILE A 309 7.81 -5.08 4.27
CA ILE A 309 7.45 -4.26 3.10
C ILE A 309 8.19 -4.74 1.85
N SER A 310 9.49 -5.06 1.97
CA SER A 310 10.29 -5.62 0.88
C SER A 310 9.69 -6.92 0.32
N ALA A 311 9.15 -7.79 1.18
CA ALA A 311 8.50 -9.03 0.75
C ALA A 311 7.22 -8.77 -0.06
N LEU A 312 6.44 -7.74 0.30
CA LEU A 312 5.27 -7.32 -0.46
C LEU A 312 5.65 -6.75 -1.81
N ILE A 313 6.67 -5.87 -1.84
CA ILE A 313 7.18 -5.27 -3.07
C ILE A 313 7.66 -6.38 -3.99
N ALA A 314 8.45 -7.35 -3.50
CA ALA A 314 8.92 -8.48 -4.28
C ALA A 314 7.75 -9.31 -4.86
N THR A 315 6.70 -9.53 -4.08
CA THR A 315 5.49 -10.23 -4.54
C THR A 315 4.80 -9.48 -5.67
N LYS A 316 4.66 -8.15 -5.53
CA LYS A 316 4.03 -7.31 -6.55
C LYS A 316 4.88 -7.16 -7.80
N MET A 317 6.20 -7.04 -7.66
CA MET A 317 7.15 -7.07 -8.77
C MET A 317 6.98 -8.34 -9.59
N ARG A 318 6.94 -9.51 -8.93
CA ARG A 318 6.71 -10.80 -9.60
C ARG A 318 5.37 -10.82 -10.36
N ASP A 319 4.30 -10.31 -9.76
CA ASP A 319 3.01 -10.21 -10.46
C ASP A 319 3.09 -9.28 -11.68
N PHE A 320 3.81 -8.17 -11.56
CA PHE A 320 4.03 -7.20 -12.64
C PHE A 320 4.87 -7.82 -13.79
N HIS A 321 5.94 -8.54 -13.47
CA HIS A 321 6.79 -9.23 -14.45
C HIS A 321 6.03 -10.27 -15.28
N ASN A 322 4.99 -10.85 -14.70
CA ASN A 322 4.12 -11.85 -15.34
C ASN A 322 2.98 -11.24 -16.18
N LEU A 323 2.85 -9.90 -16.25
CA LEU A 323 1.85 -9.26 -17.10
C LEU A 323 2.12 -9.52 -18.60
N HIS A 324 1.06 -9.85 -19.32
CA HIS A 324 1.11 -10.04 -20.77
C HIS A 324 0.68 -8.77 -21.50
N MET A 325 1.65 -7.91 -21.80
CA MET A 325 1.44 -6.67 -22.54
C MET A 325 1.61 -6.87 -24.06
N PRO A 326 0.89 -6.12 -24.91
CA PRO A 326 1.08 -6.16 -26.36
C PRO A 326 2.53 -5.83 -26.77
N GLY A 327 3.03 -6.52 -27.80
CA GLY A 327 4.39 -6.31 -28.34
C GLY A 327 5.30 -7.52 -28.20
N ALA A 328 6.51 -7.43 -28.76
CA ALA A 328 7.50 -8.49 -28.68
C ALA A 328 8.11 -8.53 -27.27
N LYS A 329 8.15 -9.72 -26.67
CA LYS A 329 8.81 -9.99 -25.38
C LYS A 329 10.34 -9.99 -25.55
N LYS A 330 10.91 -8.81 -25.78
CA LYS A 330 12.34 -8.56 -25.99
C LYS A 330 12.78 -7.35 -25.19
N ALA A 331 14.01 -7.39 -24.67
CA ALA A 331 14.59 -6.31 -23.90
C ALA A 331 14.62 -4.99 -24.68
N GLN A 332 13.99 -3.95 -24.14
CA GLN A 332 13.96 -2.59 -24.73
C GLN A 332 15.04 -1.67 -24.15
N LEU A 333 15.63 -2.06 -23.01
CA LEU A 333 16.63 -1.32 -22.25
C LEU A 333 17.79 -0.82 -23.13
N TRP A 334 18.44 -1.72 -23.88
CA TRP A 334 19.65 -1.41 -24.64
C TRP A 334 19.40 -0.41 -25.76
N GLN A 335 18.32 -0.59 -26.52
CA GLN A 335 17.95 0.34 -27.58
C GLN A 335 17.57 1.71 -27.03
N ARG A 336 16.88 1.75 -25.88
CA ARG A 336 16.55 3.01 -25.20
C ARG A 336 17.82 3.76 -24.79
N MET A 337 18.80 3.07 -24.18
CA MET A 337 20.07 3.71 -23.80
C MET A 337 20.85 4.24 -25.00
N ARG A 338 20.94 3.49 -26.11
CA ARG A 338 21.57 3.99 -27.35
C ARG A 338 20.90 5.25 -27.88
N ASN A 339 19.56 5.29 -27.89
CA ASN A 339 18.81 6.48 -28.28
C ASN A 339 19.11 7.66 -27.35
N TRP A 340 19.20 7.42 -26.04
CA TRP A 340 19.54 8.43 -25.04
C TRP A 340 20.98 8.93 -25.15
N VAL A 341 21.97 8.08 -25.47
CA VAL A 341 23.33 8.52 -25.76
C VAL A 341 23.34 9.49 -26.94
N ASN A 342 22.66 9.15 -28.03
CA ASN A 342 22.57 10.02 -29.20
C ASN A 342 21.87 11.35 -28.87
N HIS A 343 20.80 11.30 -28.08
CA HIS A 343 20.08 12.50 -27.66
C HIS A 343 20.93 13.38 -26.73
N ALA A 344 21.59 12.80 -25.73
CA ALA A 344 22.52 13.51 -24.85
C ALA A 344 23.66 14.18 -25.64
N LYS A 345 24.25 13.46 -26.61
CA LYS A 345 25.28 14.03 -27.52
C LYS A 345 24.76 15.22 -28.34
N SER A 346 23.47 15.23 -28.70
CA SER A 346 22.86 16.34 -29.44
C SER A 346 22.54 17.58 -28.57
N LEU A 347 22.35 17.38 -27.27
CA LEU A 347 22.01 18.46 -26.31
C LEU A 347 23.25 19.05 -25.62
N CYS A 348 24.24 18.21 -25.33
CA CYS A 348 25.38 18.60 -24.49
C CYS A 348 26.30 19.62 -25.15
N SER A 349 26.83 20.53 -24.32
CA SER A 349 28.00 21.31 -24.73
C SER A 349 29.22 20.40 -24.93
N PRO A 350 30.19 20.75 -25.80
CA PRO A 350 31.40 19.93 -25.98
C PRO A 350 32.17 19.66 -24.68
N LYS A 351 32.12 20.61 -23.74
CA LYS A 351 32.70 20.46 -22.40
C LYS A 351 31.97 19.39 -21.59
N ASP A 352 30.64 19.44 -21.55
CA ASP A 352 29.84 18.50 -20.77
C ASP A 352 29.87 17.10 -21.39
N ALA A 353 29.82 16.99 -22.73
CA ALA A 353 29.97 15.71 -23.43
C ALA A 353 31.29 15.02 -23.09
N LYS A 354 32.40 15.79 -23.02
CA LYS A 354 33.71 15.30 -22.58
C LYS A 354 33.73 14.94 -21.09
N ASN A 355 33.14 15.77 -20.24
CA ASN A 355 33.11 15.55 -18.79
C ASN A 355 32.34 14.28 -18.41
N PHE A 356 31.21 14.03 -19.05
CA PHE A 356 30.40 12.82 -18.85
C PHE A 356 30.91 11.61 -19.66
N GLY A 357 31.89 11.81 -20.55
CA GLY A 357 32.49 10.73 -21.34
C GLY A 357 31.51 10.09 -22.33
N LEU A 358 30.57 10.86 -22.90
CA LEU A 358 29.49 10.34 -23.75
C LEU A 358 30.00 9.55 -24.96
N ASP A 359 31.19 9.89 -25.48
CA ASP A 359 31.82 9.20 -26.61
C ASP A 359 32.16 7.72 -26.33
N LYS A 360 32.32 7.36 -25.04
CA LYS A 360 32.65 5.99 -24.63
C LYS A 360 31.40 5.14 -24.36
N LEU A 361 30.25 5.77 -24.11
CA LEU A 361 29.08 5.07 -23.59
C LEU A 361 28.48 4.06 -24.57
N ASP A 362 28.57 4.29 -25.89
CA ASP A 362 28.11 3.30 -26.88
C ASP A 362 28.90 1.99 -26.77
N ALA A 363 30.22 2.07 -26.61
CA ALA A 363 31.08 0.89 -26.44
C ALA A 363 30.79 0.18 -25.11
N GLU A 364 30.59 0.95 -24.04
CA GLU A 364 30.24 0.42 -22.71
C GLU A 364 28.89 -0.30 -22.71
N ILE A 365 27.87 0.30 -23.33
CA ILE A 365 26.55 -0.33 -23.50
C ILE A 365 26.66 -1.64 -24.27
N ASN A 366 27.45 -1.68 -25.35
CA ASN A 366 27.65 -2.92 -26.12
C ASN A 366 28.34 -4.01 -25.31
N ILE A 367 29.35 -3.65 -24.49
CA ILE A 367 30.02 -4.60 -23.59
C ILE A 367 29.03 -5.19 -22.59
N LEU A 368 28.21 -4.34 -21.93
CA LEU A 368 27.22 -4.81 -20.98
C LEU A 368 26.13 -5.66 -21.65
N GLU A 369 25.64 -5.26 -22.81
CA GLU A 369 24.62 -6.00 -23.54
C GLU A 369 25.09 -7.41 -23.87
N VAL A 370 26.32 -7.57 -24.37
CA VAL A 370 26.90 -8.90 -24.64
C VAL A 370 27.05 -9.70 -23.35
N LEU A 371 27.73 -9.16 -22.33
CA LEU A 371 28.05 -9.89 -21.10
C LEU A 371 26.81 -10.28 -20.28
N LEU A 372 25.76 -9.45 -20.30
CA LEU A 372 24.55 -9.69 -19.51
C LEU A 372 23.52 -10.52 -20.26
N SER A 373 23.51 -10.46 -21.59
CA SER A 373 22.60 -11.31 -22.40
C SER A 373 23.05 -12.77 -22.46
N GLU A 374 24.32 -13.09 -22.17
CA GLU A 374 24.83 -14.47 -22.07
C GLU A 374 24.54 -15.15 -20.72
N GLY A 375 24.00 -14.40 -19.74
CA GLY A 375 23.78 -14.86 -18.36
C GLY A 375 22.34 -15.25 -18.06
N TYR A 376 21.59 -14.34 -17.44
CA TYR A 376 20.22 -14.55 -17.00
C TYR A 376 19.23 -13.96 -18.02
N GLU A 377 18.48 -14.82 -18.70
CA GLU A 377 17.69 -14.44 -19.87
C GLU A 377 16.19 -14.17 -19.58
N GLU A 378 15.73 -14.30 -18.33
CA GLU A 378 14.30 -14.18 -18.06
C GLU A 378 13.80 -12.74 -18.25
N ILE A 379 12.98 -12.56 -19.28
CA ILE A 379 12.33 -11.30 -19.61
C ILE A 379 10.94 -11.26 -18.94
N GLY A 380 10.66 -10.15 -18.27
CA GLY A 380 9.35 -9.81 -17.70
C GLY A 380 8.87 -8.45 -18.21
N PHE A 381 7.61 -8.11 -17.97
CA PHE A 381 7.18 -6.72 -18.10
C PHE A 381 7.64 -5.96 -16.86
N CYS A 382 8.68 -5.14 -17.00
CA CYS A 382 9.37 -4.49 -15.89
C CYS A 382 8.88 -3.05 -15.72
N HIS A 383 8.88 -2.55 -14.48
CA HIS A 383 8.55 -1.16 -14.19
C HIS A 383 9.67 -0.23 -14.63
N ASN A 384 10.91 -0.66 -14.39
CA ASN A 384 12.18 0.02 -14.68
C ASN A 384 12.47 1.27 -13.84
N ASP A 385 11.58 1.65 -12.93
CA ASP A 385 11.71 2.83 -12.05
C ASP A 385 11.01 2.61 -10.68
N LEU A 386 11.44 1.60 -9.93
CA LEU A 386 10.88 1.25 -8.62
C LEU A 386 11.53 2.01 -7.45
N GLN A 387 11.48 3.34 -7.53
CA GLN A 387 11.78 4.22 -6.41
C GLN A 387 10.58 4.31 -5.45
N TYR A 388 10.81 4.65 -4.18
CA TYR A 388 9.78 4.53 -3.13
C TYR A 388 8.51 5.37 -3.36
N GLY A 389 8.61 6.51 -4.04
CA GLY A 389 7.46 7.33 -4.44
C GLY A 389 6.60 6.73 -5.57
N ASN A 390 7.10 5.71 -6.29
CA ASN A 390 6.34 4.97 -7.30
C ASN A 390 5.67 3.71 -6.73
N ILE A 391 5.77 3.52 -5.41
CA ILE A 391 5.25 2.35 -4.71
C ILE A 391 4.31 2.86 -3.63
N MET A 392 3.01 2.69 -3.87
CA MET A 392 2.01 2.90 -2.85
C MET A 392 1.84 1.59 -2.10
N ILE A 393 2.07 1.64 -0.79
CA ILE A 393 1.57 0.62 0.09
C ILE A 393 0.21 1.08 0.56
N ASP A 394 -0.75 0.18 0.46
CA ASP A 394 -1.93 0.29 1.27
C ASP A 394 -1.55 -0.44 2.59
N GLU A 395 -1.17 0.36 3.60
CA GLU A 395 -0.69 -0.14 4.92
C GLU A 395 -1.73 -1.00 5.61
N GLU A 396 -2.99 -0.74 5.28
CA GLU A 396 -4.11 -1.54 5.67
C GLU A 396 -3.98 -2.94 5.01
N THR A 397 -3.85 -3.03 3.68
CA THR A 397 -4.07 -4.32 2.95
C THR A 397 -2.81 -5.13 2.90
N ARG A 398 -1.70 -4.48 3.24
CA ARG A 398 -0.37 -4.94 2.86
C ARG A 398 -0.29 -5.16 1.35
N SER A 399 -1.12 -4.47 0.56
CA SER A 399 -1.10 -4.56 -0.89
C SER A 399 -0.23 -3.44 -1.46
N ILE A 400 0.63 -3.82 -2.39
CA ILE A 400 1.45 -2.86 -3.11
C ILE A 400 0.76 -2.53 -4.43
N THR A 401 0.62 -1.23 -4.68
CA THR A 401 0.23 -0.69 -5.98
C THR A 401 1.41 0.07 -6.55
N LEU A 402 1.87 -0.36 -7.72
CA LEU A 402 2.86 0.36 -8.49
C LEU A 402 2.16 1.49 -9.24
N ILE A 403 2.82 2.62 -9.41
CA ILE A 403 2.32 3.77 -10.17
C ILE A 403 3.46 4.36 -11.00
N ASP A 404 3.11 5.23 -11.95
CA ASP A 404 4.07 5.92 -12.81
C ASP A 404 4.85 5.01 -13.77
N TYR A 405 4.13 4.46 -14.75
CA TYR A 405 4.61 3.43 -15.68
C TYR A 405 5.35 3.98 -16.91
N GLU A 406 5.81 5.23 -16.91
CA GLU A 406 6.37 5.89 -18.11
C GLU A 406 7.61 5.15 -18.68
N TYR A 407 8.38 4.49 -17.81
CA TYR A 407 9.52 3.69 -18.21
C TYR A 407 9.21 2.21 -18.41
N ALA A 408 7.99 1.75 -18.12
CA ALA A 408 7.62 0.34 -18.13
C ALA A 408 7.77 -0.28 -19.53
N SER A 409 8.41 -1.45 -19.60
CA SER A 409 8.67 -2.16 -20.85
C SER A 409 9.17 -3.58 -20.58
N TYR A 410 9.16 -4.43 -21.61
CA TYR A 410 9.80 -5.74 -21.52
C TYR A 410 11.31 -5.61 -21.35
N ASN A 411 11.84 -6.13 -20.25
CA ASN A 411 13.27 -6.14 -19.92
C ASN A 411 13.64 -7.38 -19.09
N PRO A 412 14.93 -7.67 -18.89
CA PRO A 412 15.36 -8.70 -17.95
C PRO A 412 14.82 -8.40 -16.54
N ILE A 413 14.23 -9.39 -15.88
CA ILE A 413 13.70 -9.24 -14.50
C ILE A 413 14.82 -8.80 -13.54
N ALA A 414 16.04 -9.33 -13.76
CA ALA A 414 17.23 -8.95 -13.02
C ALA A 414 17.54 -7.44 -13.11
N TYR A 415 17.21 -6.77 -14.22
CA TYR A 415 17.38 -5.31 -14.33
C TYR A 415 16.41 -4.53 -13.44
N ASP A 416 15.15 -4.96 -13.35
CA ASP A 416 14.14 -4.28 -12.53
C ASP A 416 14.47 -4.43 -11.03
N LEU A 417 14.97 -5.62 -10.64
CA LEU A 417 15.51 -5.86 -9.30
C LEU A 417 16.76 -5.01 -9.02
N ALA A 418 17.69 -4.93 -9.98
CA ALA A 418 18.89 -4.10 -9.87
C ALA A 418 18.53 -2.63 -9.65
N ASN A 419 17.55 -2.13 -10.41
CA ASN A 419 17.01 -0.79 -10.22
C ASN A 419 16.47 -0.62 -8.79
N HIS A 420 15.57 -1.50 -8.35
CA HIS A 420 14.98 -1.42 -7.01
C HIS A 420 16.04 -1.45 -5.89
N PHE A 421 17.07 -2.29 -5.99
CA PHE A 421 18.18 -2.32 -5.03
C PHE A 421 19.02 -1.04 -5.03
N CYS A 422 19.25 -0.44 -6.20
CA CYS A 422 19.88 0.88 -6.28
C CYS A 422 19.03 1.96 -5.58
N GLU A 423 17.70 1.90 -5.72
CA GLU A 423 16.79 2.87 -5.09
C GLU A 423 16.74 2.74 -3.56
N MET A 424 17.08 1.58 -2.98
CA MET A 424 17.30 1.44 -1.52
C MET A 424 18.48 2.28 -1.00
N THR A 425 19.36 2.76 -1.87
CA THR A 425 20.49 3.65 -1.49
C THR A 425 20.18 5.13 -1.64
N ALA A 426 19.08 5.47 -2.33
CA ALA A 426 18.68 6.84 -2.58
C ALA A 426 17.80 7.38 -1.44
N ASN A 427 17.94 8.67 -1.15
CA ASN A 427 16.96 9.42 -0.36
C ASN A 427 16.74 10.77 -1.03
N TYR A 428 15.77 10.83 -1.93
CA TYR A 428 15.37 12.01 -2.69
C TYR A 428 14.74 13.11 -1.82
N HIS A 429 14.50 12.84 -0.54
CA HIS A 429 14.02 13.82 0.45
C HIS A 429 15.14 14.37 1.35
N SER A 430 16.38 13.91 1.19
CA SER A 430 17.53 14.44 1.95
C SER A 430 18.01 15.80 1.44
N ASP A 431 18.84 16.49 2.22
CA ASP A 431 19.50 17.74 1.80
C ASP A 431 20.35 17.57 0.53
N ASN A 432 20.78 16.35 0.22
CA ASN A 432 21.55 16.01 -0.97
C ASN A 432 20.86 14.85 -1.72
N PRO A 433 19.70 15.11 -2.37
CA PRO A 433 18.83 14.05 -2.90
C PRO A 433 19.46 13.26 -4.06
N HIS A 434 20.57 13.77 -4.61
CA HIS A 434 21.36 13.16 -5.66
C HIS A 434 22.48 12.23 -5.13
N VAL A 435 22.69 12.18 -3.81
CA VAL A 435 23.72 11.33 -3.18
C VAL A 435 23.18 9.95 -2.85
N LEU A 436 23.90 8.90 -3.27
CA LEU A 436 23.59 7.51 -2.96
C LEU A 436 24.40 7.01 -1.76
N ASP A 437 23.71 6.47 -0.76
CA ASP A 437 24.30 5.88 0.45
C ASP A 437 24.39 4.35 0.31
N TYR A 438 25.52 3.87 -0.20
CA TYR A 438 25.75 2.43 -0.40
C TYR A 438 25.89 1.61 0.89
N SER A 439 26.00 2.24 2.06
CA SER A 439 25.92 1.50 3.33
C SER A 439 24.54 0.86 3.53
N LYS A 440 23.52 1.35 2.81
CA LYS A 440 22.14 0.89 2.83
C LYS A 440 21.80 -0.12 1.73
N TYR A 441 22.75 -0.45 0.85
CA TYR A 441 22.55 -1.42 -0.22
C TYR A 441 22.34 -2.83 0.36
N PRO A 442 21.39 -3.64 -0.14
CA PRO A 442 21.14 -4.97 0.39
C PRO A 442 22.36 -5.90 0.18
N GLY A 443 22.85 -6.53 1.25
CA GLY A 443 24.13 -7.27 1.23
C GLY A 443 24.09 -8.72 1.71
N LYS A 444 22.91 -9.31 1.97
CA LYS A 444 22.81 -10.70 2.42
C LYS A 444 22.87 -11.67 1.24
N LYS A 445 23.79 -12.64 1.32
CA LYS A 445 23.86 -13.74 0.35
C LYS A 445 22.70 -14.71 0.57
N PRO A 446 21.92 -15.04 -0.47
CA PRO A 446 20.88 -16.05 -0.37
C PRO A 446 21.50 -17.45 -0.21
N SER A 447 20.77 -18.36 0.46
CA SER A 447 21.17 -19.77 0.61
C SER A 447 20.67 -20.68 -0.52
N ASN A 448 19.68 -20.22 -1.29
CA ASN A 448 19.12 -20.93 -2.43
C ASN A 448 19.89 -20.54 -3.70
N ILE A 449 20.36 -21.55 -4.45
CA ILE A 449 21.17 -21.40 -5.67
C ILE A 449 20.45 -20.63 -6.77
N GLU A 450 19.14 -20.85 -6.97
CA GLU A 450 18.35 -20.13 -7.98
C GLU A 450 18.23 -18.65 -7.62
N VAL A 451 18.03 -18.36 -6.33
CA VAL A 451 18.01 -16.99 -5.81
C VAL A 451 19.39 -16.35 -5.92
N GLU A 452 20.46 -17.10 -5.67
CA GLU A 452 21.84 -16.64 -5.83
C GLU A 452 22.16 -16.23 -7.28
N GLN A 453 21.70 -17.02 -8.25
CA GLN A 453 21.87 -16.70 -9.67
C GLN A 453 21.15 -15.38 -10.04
N LEU A 454 19.90 -15.21 -9.61
CA LEU A 454 19.12 -13.99 -9.86
C LEU A 454 19.73 -12.77 -9.18
N VAL A 455 20.16 -12.90 -7.92
CA VAL A 455 20.84 -11.82 -7.19
C VAL A 455 22.16 -11.45 -7.86
N THR A 456 22.96 -12.43 -8.27
CA THR A 456 24.22 -12.20 -9.02
C THR A 456 23.96 -11.49 -10.34
N ALA A 457 22.90 -11.86 -11.06
CA ALA A 457 22.50 -11.18 -12.29
C ALA A 457 22.08 -9.74 -12.00
N ALA A 458 21.23 -9.51 -10.99
CA ALA A 458 20.79 -8.18 -10.58
C ALA A 458 21.98 -7.29 -10.17
N GLU A 459 22.94 -7.83 -9.41
CA GLU A 459 24.17 -7.12 -9.06
C GLU A 459 24.91 -6.62 -10.30
N LYS A 460 25.07 -7.45 -11.35
CA LYS A 460 25.71 -7.00 -12.59
C LYS A 460 24.86 -5.99 -13.37
N TYR A 461 23.53 -6.14 -13.36
CA TYR A 461 22.61 -5.18 -13.98
C TYR A 461 22.60 -3.80 -13.30
N THR A 462 23.11 -3.65 -12.07
CA THR A 462 23.32 -2.32 -11.45
C THR A 462 24.20 -1.41 -12.31
N LEU A 463 25.16 -2.00 -13.04
CA LEU A 463 25.99 -1.28 -14.00
C LEU A 463 25.17 -0.63 -15.11
N ALA A 464 24.26 -1.40 -15.73
CA ALA A 464 23.36 -0.88 -16.74
C ALA A 464 22.40 0.17 -16.15
N ASN A 465 21.93 -0.03 -14.92
CA ASN A 465 21.06 0.90 -14.21
C ASN A 465 21.74 2.26 -13.95
N HIS A 466 23.01 2.26 -13.57
CA HIS A 466 23.79 3.50 -13.42
C HIS A 466 24.01 4.24 -14.75
N LEU A 467 24.26 3.52 -15.84
CA LEU A 467 24.34 4.17 -17.16
C LEU A 467 23.00 4.76 -17.58
N PHE A 468 21.91 4.01 -17.37
CA PHE A 468 20.55 4.42 -17.71
C PHE A 468 20.15 5.73 -17.01
N TRP A 469 20.20 5.75 -15.68
CA TRP A 469 19.83 6.94 -14.90
C TRP A 469 20.88 8.05 -15.00
N GLY A 470 22.15 7.71 -15.23
CA GLY A 470 23.18 8.70 -15.54
C GLY A 470 22.86 9.47 -16.83
N LEU A 471 22.49 8.77 -17.90
CA LEU A 471 22.04 9.38 -19.16
C LEU A 471 20.77 10.19 -18.99
N TRP A 472 19.80 9.68 -18.25
CA TRP A 472 18.58 10.42 -17.91
C TRP A 472 18.91 11.74 -17.20
N GLY A 473 19.82 11.72 -16.22
CA GLY A 473 20.26 12.93 -15.51
C GLY A 473 20.96 13.93 -16.43
N VAL A 474 21.82 13.45 -17.33
CA VAL A 474 22.47 14.33 -18.33
C VAL A 474 21.40 15.02 -19.18
N ILE A 475 20.49 14.27 -19.79
CA ILE A 475 19.42 14.82 -20.65
C ILE A 475 18.56 15.80 -19.86
N SER A 476 18.09 15.38 -18.68
CA SER A 476 17.22 16.17 -17.80
C SER A 476 17.83 17.51 -17.43
N SER A 477 19.15 17.58 -17.27
CA SER A 477 19.85 18.84 -16.97
C SER A 477 19.75 19.92 -18.06
N TYR A 478 19.34 19.56 -19.28
CA TYR A 478 19.14 20.49 -20.39
C TYR A 478 17.67 20.74 -20.74
N VAL A 479 16.77 19.83 -20.34
CA VAL A 479 15.37 19.88 -20.78
C VAL A 479 14.39 20.20 -19.65
N ASN A 480 14.78 19.97 -18.38
CA ASN A 480 13.92 20.21 -17.23
C ASN A 480 14.29 21.52 -16.52
N THR A 481 13.27 22.18 -15.95
CA THR A 481 13.41 23.42 -15.16
C THR A 481 13.17 23.19 -13.66
N ILE A 482 13.04 21.94 -13.23
CA ILE A 482 12.82 21.57 -11.83
C ILE A 482 14.12 21.83 -11.05
N ASP A 483 13.97 22.38 -9.84
CA ASP A 483 15.08 22.63 -8.91
C ASP A 483 15.61 21.31 -8.32
N PHE A 484 16.45 20.64 -9.10
CA PHE A 484 17.17 19.41 -8.77
C PHE A 484 18.52 19.41 -9.51
N ASP A 485 19.60 19.02 -8.84
CA ASP A 485 20.93 18.98 -9.48
C ASP A 485 21.10 17.73 -10.34
N TYR A 486 20.50 17.77 -11.52
CA TYR A 486 20.56 16.69 -12.51
C TYR A 486 21.98 16.36 -12.97
N LYS A 487 22.88 17.36 -13.02
CA LYS A 487 24.27 17.14 -13.46
C LYS A 487 25.04 16.39 -12.41
N GLU A 488 24.90 16.78 -11.15
CA GLU A 488 25.53 16.08 -10.04
C GLU A 488 24.95 14.67 -9.86
N TYR A 489 23.63 14.50 -9.98
CA TYR A 489 22.99 13.17 -10.03
C TYR A 489 23.60 12.27 -11.10
N ALA A 490 23.71 12.77 -12.34
CA ALA A 490 24.34 12.03 -13.43
C ALA A 490 25.80 11.68 -13.13
N ARG A 491 26.55 12.64 -12.57
CA ARG A 491 27.95 12.43 -12.18
C ARG A 491 28.09 11.30 -11.16
N GLN A 492 27.22 11.26 -10.15
CA GLN A 492 27.26 10.21 -9.13
C GLN A 492 26.88 8.84 -9.69
N ARG A 493 25.83 8.75 -10.53
CA ARG A 493 25.47 7.50 -11.21
C ARG A 493 26.64 6.96 -12.04
N PHE A 494 27.26 7.79 -12.89
CA PHE A 494 28.43 7.35 -13.66
C PHE A 494 29.65 7.02 -12.79
N GLN A 495 29.91 7.78 -11.72
CA GLN A 495 30.99 7.46 -10.80
C GLN A 495 30.83 6.06 -10.19
N GLN A 496 29.60 5.69 -9.81
CA GLN A 496 29.31 4.35 -9.28
C GLN A 496 29.47 3.26 -10.33
N TYR A 497 29.06 3.51 -11.59
CA TYR A 497 29.35 2.61 -12.70
C TYR A 497 30.84 2.28 -12.80
N TRP A 498 31.69 3.31 -12.90
CA TRP A 498 33.14 3.11 -13.05
C TRP A 498 33.79 2.47 -11.83
N LEU A 499 33.28 2.75 -10.63
CA LEU A 499 33.77 2.17 -9.38
C LEU A 499 33.44 0.66 -9.28
N LYS A 500 32.23 0.27 -9.66
CA LYS A 500 31.71 -1.11 -9.52
C LYS A 500 32.09 -2.01 -10.70
N LYS A 501 32.33 -1.44 -11.89
CA LYS A 501 32.60 -2.21 -13.12
C LYS A 501 33.71 -3.27 -12.95
N PRO A 502 34.89 -2.97 -12.37
CA PRO A 502 35.95 -3.97 -12.24
C PRO A 502 35.53 -5.15 -11.37
N THR A 503 34.90 -4.92 -10.22
CA THR A 503 34.56 -6.00 -9.28
C THR A 503 33.42 -6.90 -9.79
N LEU A 504 32.45 -6.32 -10.49
CA LEU A 504 31.29 -7.04 -11.02
C LEU A 504 31.58 -7.79 -12.33
N LEU A 505 32.56 -7.36 -13.12
CA LEU A 505 32.92 -7.99 -14.40
C LEU A 505 34.21 -8.83 -14.35
N ASP A 506 35.13 -8.63 -13.40
CA ASP A 506 36.34 -9.49 -13.26
C ASP A 506 36.11 -10.76 -12.42
N SER A 507 34.99 -10.89 -11.71
CA SER A 507 34.69 -12.02 -10.82
C SER A 507 34.51 -13.37 -11.54
N SER A 508 34.45 -13.39 -12.87
CA SER A 508 34.55 -14.60 -13.69
C SER A 508 35.96 -15.25 -13.73
N ARG A 509 36.96 -14.70 -13.01
CA ARG A 509 38.32 -15.30 -12.91
C ARG A 509 38.71 -15.88 -11.55
N ILE A 510 37.85 -15.80 -10.52
CA ILE A 510 38.24 -16.17 -9.13
C ILE A 510 37.83 -17.62 -8.74
N ILE A 511 37.20 -18.40 -9.61
CA ILE A 511 36.84 -19.82 -9.32
C ILE A 511 37.84 -20.83 -9.92
N SER A 512 38.96 -20.40 -10.50
CA SER A 512 39.96 -21.32 -11.06
C SER A 512 41.39 -20.95 -10.70
N GLN A 513 41.72 -20.82 -9.40
CA GLN A 513 43.10 -20.87 -8.91
C GLN A 513 43.10 -20.89 -7.38
N ASP A 514 42.80 -22.05 -6.79
CA ASP A 514 43.37 -22.46 -5.51
C ASP A 514 43.20 -23.99 -5.37
N GLY A 515 43.95 -24.68 -6.22
CA GLY A 515 44.12 -26.12 -6.21
C GLY A 515 45.49 -26.45 -6.77
N ASN A 516 46.43 -26.73 -5.86
CA ASN A 516 47.82 -27.16 -6.07
C ASN A 516 48.84 -26.11 -6.52
N VAL A 517 49.69 -25.71 -5.58
CA VAL A 517 51.14 -25.72 -5.84
C VAL A 517 51.83 -26.47 -4.71
N ASN A 518 52.26 -27.69 -5.04
CA ASN A 518 53.25 -28.46 -4.30
C ASN A 518 54.60 -27.74 -4.30
N ASN A 519 55.34 -27.92 -3.21
CA ASN A 519 56.78 -27.72 -3.05
C ASN A 519 57.60 -27.88 -4.35
N ILE A 520 58.65 -27.05 -4.49
CA ILE A 520 60.06 -27.47 -4.54
C ILE A 520 60.95 -26.20 -4.58
N SER A 521 61.86 -26.14 -3.60
CA SER A 521 63.13 -25.39 -3.45
C SER A 521 63.34 -24.05 -4.14
#